data_AF-A0A0P1EWU0-F1
#
_entry.id   AF-A0A0P1EWU0-F1
#
_cell.length_a   1.000
_cell.length_b   1.000
_cell.length_c   1.000
_cell.angle_alpha   90.00
_cell.angle_beta   90.00
_cell.angle_gamma   90.00
#
_symmetry.space_group_name_H-M   'P 1'
#
loop_
_entity.id
_entity.type
_entity.pdbx_description
1 polymer ?
#
loop_
_entity_poly.entity_id
_entity_poly.type
_entity_poly.pdbx_seq_one_letter_code
_entity_poly.pdbx_strand_id
1 'polypeptide(L)'
;MLEEAQKRTSALQSRMKENGVECAVITDESSIAYLAGFWGYLGIEFGRPTMLVIKAQDEPIVITPLMESEMVAEMTWVEDVRVWENFGNRTWGAALAGALGARPSEIWVERNTIPAIVRNHLDENFTDVPIKDISVILGAMRIVKSPFEITGMKEAGSCQKNLS
;
A
#
# COMPACT_ATOMS: atom_id res chain seq x y z
N MET A 1 6.55 13.98 -7.79
CA MET A 1 6.56 12.57 -7.34
C MET A 1 5.29 12.27 -6.56
N LEU A 2 4.96 13.04 -5.52
CA LEU A 2 3.74 12.86 -4.72
C LEU A 2 2.44 13.08 -5.50
N GLU A 3 2.35 14.13 -6.31
CA GLU A 3 1.17 14.34 -7.19
C GLU A 3 0.91 13.15 -8.14
N GLU A 4 1.97 12.48 -8.59
CA GLU A 4 1.86 11.32 -9.48
C GLU A 4 1.39 10.08 -8.70
N ALA A 5 1.88 9.89 -7.47
CA ALA A 5 1.42 8.85 -6.56
C ALA A 5 -0.08 9.02 -6.22
N GLN A 6 -0.51 10.26 -5.96
CA GLN A 6 -1.91 10.60 -5.73
C GLN A 6 -2.78 10.28 -6.96
N LYS A 7 -2.36 10.68 -8.16
CA LYS A 7 -3.07 10.33 -9.42
C LYS A 7 -3.19 8.83 -9.63
N ARG A 8 -2.14 8.06 -9.33
CA ARG A 8 -2.17 6.59 -9.41
C ARG A 8 -3.14 6.00 -8.40
N THR A 9 -3.16 6.51 -7.17
CA THR A 9 -4.14 6.06 -6.17
C THR A 9 -5.56 6.37 -6.62
N SER A 10 -5.86 7.57 -7.13
CA SER A 10 -7.19 7.89 -7.68
C SER A 10 -7.58 6.99 -8.86
N ALA A 11 -6.61 6.64 -9.72
CA ALA A 11 -6.83 5.70 -10.81
C ALA A 11 -7.10 4.27 -10.31
N LEU A 12 -6.40 3.82 -9.27
CA LEU A 12 -6.66 2.52 -8.63
C LEU A 12 -8.06 2.51 -8.00
N GLN A 13 -8.42 3.55 -7.25
CA GLN A 13 -9.76 3.68 -6.65
C GLN A 13 -10.87 3.65 -7.70
N SER A 14 -10.67 4.30 -8.85
CA SER A 14 -11.62 4.26 -9.96
C SER A 14 -11.82 2.84 -10.50
N ARG A 15 -10.71 2.12 -10.74
CA ARG A 15 -10.76 0.71 -11.17
C ARG A 15 -11.35 -0.21 -10.09
N MET A 16 -11.07 0.05 -8.82
CA MET A 16 -11.67 -0.66 -7.70
C MET A 16 -13.20 -0.52 -7.72
N LYS A 17 -13.72 0.71 -7.88
CA LYS A 17 -15.17 0.96 -8.04
C LYS A 17 -15.76 0.19 -9.22
N GLU A 18 -15.10 0.24 -10.38
CA GLU A 18 -15.56 -0.46 -11.59
C GLU A 18 -15.61 -1.98 -11.42
N ASN A 19 -14.73 -2.55 -10.59
CA ASN A 19 -14.66 -3.99 -10.31
C ASN A 19 -15.40 -4.40 -9.03
N GLY A 20 -16.12 -3.48 -8.38
CA GLY A 20 -16.83 -3.76 -7.12
C GLY A 20 -15.92 -4.03 -5.93
N VAL A 21 -14.65 -3.62 -5.98
CA VAL A 21 -13.69 -3.75 -4.89
C VAL A 21 -13.86 -2.59 -3.92
N GLU A 22 -14.22 -2.87 -2.67
CA GLU A 22 -14.43 -1.82 -1.67
C GLU A 22 -13.12 -1.36 -1.00
N CYS A 23 -12.24 -2.31 -0.67
CA CYS A 23 -11.03 -2.05 0.11
C CYS A 23 -9.89 -3.00 -0.30
N ALA A 24 -8.67 -2.46 -0.36
CA ALA A 24 -7.44 -3.20 -0.59
C ALA A 24 -6.39 -2.87 0.48
N VAL A 25 -5.63 -3.88 0.90
CA VAL A 25 -4.48 -3.77 1.81
C VAL A 25 -3.22 -4.08 1.02
N ILE A 26 -2.39 -3.06 0.85
CA ILE A 26 -1.13 -3.10 0.11
C ILE A 26 0.02 -3.21 1.10
N THR A 27 0.88 -4.19 0.89
CA THR A 27 2.03 -4.47 1.79
C THR A 27 3.34 -4.54 1.04
N ASP A 28 3.31 -4.66 -0.29
CA ASP A 28 4.52 -4.65 -1.10
C ASP A 28 5.14 -3.24 -1.12
N GLU A 29 6.44 -3.15 -0.82
CA GLU A 29 7.17 -1.88 -0.77
C GLU A 29 7.13 -1.14 -2.12
N SER A 30 7.23 -1.87 -3.24
CA SER A 30 7.16 -1.24 -4.56
C SER A 30 5.79 -0.64 -4.83
N SER A 31 4.73 -1.29 -4.35
CA SER A 31 3.35 -0.81 -4.45
C SER A 31 3.07 0.38 -3.55
N ILE A 32 3.57 0.37 -2.32
CA ILE A 32 3.47 1.52 -1.41
C ILE A 32 4.22 2.72 -2.00
N ALA A 33 5.44 2.54 -2.50
CA ALA A 33 6.17 3.63 -3.16
C ALA A 33 5.45 4.14 -4.42
N TYR A 34 4.85 3.25 -5.21
CA TYR A 34 4.11 3.61 -6.41
C TYR A 34 2.83 4.42 -6.13
N LEU A 35 2.13 4.13 -5.03
CA LEU A 35 0.80 4.66 -4.70
C LEU A 35 0.83 5.80 -3.66
N ALA A 36 1.68 5.67 -2.64
CA ALA A 36 1.80 6.63 -1.54
C ALA A 36 3.04 7.54 -1.65
N GLY A 37 4.00 7.20 -2.52
CA GLY A 37 5.12 8.07 -2.85
C GLY A 37 6.26 8.10 -1.85
N PHE A 38 6.27 7.17 -0.88
CA PHE A 38 7.36 7.04 0.10
C PHE A 38 8.00 5.65 0.04
N TRP A 39 9.29 5.58 0.38
CA TRP A 39 10.12 4.37 0.35
C TRP A 39 11.08 4.37 1.53
N GLY A 40 11.63 3.20 1.88
CA GLY A 40 12.58 3.05 2.98
C GLY A 40 11.92 2.59 4.29
N TYR A 41 12.59 1.64 4.95
CA TYR A 41 12.17 0.92 6.17
C TYR A 41 10.91 0.04 6.06
N LEU A 42 10.35 -0.12 4.86
CA LEU A 42 9.15 -0.92 4.59
C LEU A 42 9.37 -2.46 4.54
N GLY A 43 10.56 -2.97 4.85
CA GLY A 43 10.88 -4.38 4.62
C GLY A 43 11.94 -5.01 5.51
N ILE A 44 12.46 -4.30 6.52
CA ILE A 44 13.55 -4.82 7.35
C ILE A 44 13.15 -4.72 8.80
N GLU A 45 12.20 -5.56 9.23
CA GLU A 45 12.28 -6.20 10.55
C GLU A 45 11.16 -7.22 10.77
N PHE A 46 11.56 -8.42 11.16
CA PHE A 46 10.73 -9.56 11.56
C PHE A 46 9.45 -9.14 12.30
N GLY A 47 8.31 -9.17 11.61
CA GLY A 47 6.98 -8.97 12.20
C GLY A 47 6.52 -7.52 12.33
N ARG A 48 7.16 -6.55 11.65
CA ARG A 48 6.75 -5.13 11.66
C ARG A 48 6.19 -4.68 10.31
N PRO A 49 4.90 -4.92 10.02
CA PRO A 49 4.32 -4.53 8.75
C PRO A 49 4.05 -3.03 8.70
N THR A 50 4.42 -2.41 7.58
CA THR A 50 3.82 -1.16 7.12
C THR A 50 2.84 -1.47 5.99
N MET A 51 1.67 -0.86 6.05
CA MET A 51 0.56 -1.19 5.18
C MET A 51 -0.07 0.10 4.64
N LEU A 52 -0.50 0.07 3.39
CA LEU A 52 -1.33 1.09 2.80
C LEU A 52 -2.72 0.50 2.56
N VAL A 53 -3.72 1.01 3.26
CA VAL A 53 -5.12 0.63 3.08
C VAL A 53 -5.76 1.62 2.11
N ILE A 54 -6.21 1.13 0.97
CA ILE A 54 -6.89 1.93 -0.05
C ILE A 54 -8.35 1.56 -0.05
N LYS A 55 -9.21 2.55 0.17
CA LYS A 55 -10.66 2.43 0.05
C LYS A 55 -11.09 3.00 -1.28
N ALA A 56 -12.09 2.38 -1.90
CA ALA A 56 -12.59 2.86 -3.19
C ALA A 56 -13.15 4.29 -3.09
N GLN A 57 -13.77 4.66 -1.97
CA GLN A 57 -14.50 5.91 -1.82
C GLN A 57 -13.89 6.92 -0.85
N ASP A 58 -12.94 6.50 -0.01
CA ASP A 58 -12.33 7.35 1.02
C ASP A 58 -10.84 7.55 0.75
N GLU A 59 -10.25 8.54 1.41
CA GLU A 59 -8.80 8.74 1.41
C GLU A 59 -8.06 7.49 1.92
N PRO A 60 -6.86 7.20 1.39
CA PRO A 60 -6.07 6.06 1.83
C PRO A 60 -5.53 6.27 3.26
N ILE A 61 -5.12 5.17 3.88
CA ILE A 61 -4.62 5.15 5.26
C ILE A 61 -3.27 4.45 5.24
N VAL A 62 -2.25 5.07 5.83
CA VAL A 62 -0.96 4.41 6.09
C VAL A 62 -0.96 3.88 7.52
N ILE A 63 -0.58 2.61 7.70
CA ILE A 63 -0.35 2.00 9.01
C ILE A 63 1.14 1.71 9.12
N THR A 64 1.83 2.31 10.08
CA THR A 64 3.30 2.22 10.20
C THR A 64 3.75 2.15 11.66
N PRO A 65 4.91 1.56 11.99
CA PRO A 65 5.52 1.67 13.31
C PRO A 65 5.68 3.11 13.78
N LEU A 66 5.50 3.35 15.09
CA LEU A 66 5.67 4.67 15.70
C LEU A 66 7.05 5.31 15.41
N MET A 67 8.11 4.51 15.34
CA MET A 67 9.46 5.02 15.09
C MET A 67 9.64 5.63 13.70
N GLU A 68 8.80 5.27 12.73
CA GLU A 68 8.89 5.75 11.35
C GLU A 68 7.87 6.84 11.04
N SER A 69 6.99 7.18 11.98
CA SER A 69 5.80 8.01 11.70
C SER A 69 6.13 9.41 11.23
N GLU A 70 7.14 10.06 11.82
CA GLU A 70 7.57 11.40 11.41
C GLU A 70 8.10 11.40 9.96
N MET A 71 8.95 10.42 9.64
CA MET A 71 9.50 10.30 8.30
C MET A 71 8.41 10.00 7.27
N VAL A 72 7.50 9.07 7.58
CA VAL A 72 6.37 8.73 6.72
C VAL A 72 5.49 9.96 6.48
N ALA A 73 5.15 10.71 7.53
CA ALA A 73 4.30 11.90 7.42
C ALA A 73 4.92 13.01 6.56
N GLU A 74 6.25 13.15 6.56
CA GLU A 74 6.96 14.13 5.72
C GLU A 74 7.11 13.66 4.26
N MET A 75 7.10 12.35 4.01
CA MET A 75 7.33 11.78 2.67
C MET A 75 6.06 11.48 1.88
N THR A 76 4.97 11.08 2.55
CA THR A 76 3.73 10.64 1.89
C THR A 76 2.80 11.81 1.63
N TRP A 77 1.94 11.68 0.62
CA TRP A 77 0.82 12.60 0.42
C TRP A 77 -0.42 12.20 1.25
N VAL A 78 -0.40 11.01 1.85
CA VAL A 78 -1.52 10.45 2.62
C VAL A 78 -1.64 11.13 3.99
N GLU A 79 -2.79 11.73 4.27
CA GLU A 79 -3.02 12.47 5.52
C GLU A 79 -3.33 11.57 6.73
N ASP A 80 -4.02 10.43 6.55
CA ASP A 80 -4.33 9.49 7.64
C ASP A 80 -3.16 8.51 7.86
N VAL A 81 -2.25 8.87 8.78
CA VAL A 81 -1.14 8.02 9.23
C VAL A 81 -1.44 7.47 10.62
N ARG A 82 -1.66 6.15 10.69
CA ARG A 82 -1.95 5.41 11.93
C ARG A 82 -0.72 4.67 12.42
N VAL A 83 -0.34 4.97 13.65
CA VAL A 83 0.87 4.42 14.27
C VAL A 83 0.57 3.25 15.19
N TRP A 84 1.47 2.27 15.21
CA TRP A 84 1.40 1.11 16.09
C TRP A 84 2.72 0.88 16.85
N GLU A 85 2.63 0.14 17.96
CA GLU A 85 3.73 -0.16 18.88
C GLU A 85 3.89 -1.68 19.06
N ASN A 86 5.12 -2.14 19.30
CA ASN A 86 5.41 -3.58 19.52
C ASN A 86 4.81 -4.13 20.82
N PHE A 87 4.52 -3.25 21.79
CA PHE A 87 4.02 -3.61 23.11
C PHE A 87 2.75 -2.83 23.44
N GLY A 88 1.85 -3.47 24.20
CA GLY A 88 0.59 -2.87 24.61
C GLY A 88 -0.55 -3.12 23.62
N ASN A 89 -1.60 -2.30 23.72
CA ASN A 89 -2.86 -2.52 22.99
C ASN A 89 -2.87 -1.86 21.60
N ARG A 90 -1.86 -1.05 21.27
CA ARG A 90 -1.74 -0.32 19.99
C ARG A 90 -1.04 -1.17 18.94
N THR A 91 -1.59 -2.35 18.65
CA THR A 91 -0.99 -3.27 17.67
C THR A 91 -1.32 -2.85 16.23
N TRP A 92 -0.49 -3.29 15.27
CA TRP A 92 -0.81 -3.09 13.85
C TRP A 92 -2.12 -3.78 13.44
N GLY A 93 -2.46 -4.90 14.08
CA GLY A 93 -3.74 -5.61 13.86
C GLY A 93 -4.94 -4.77 14.30
N ALA A 94 -4.85 -4.09 15.45
CA ALA A 94 -5.89 -3.18 15.90
C ALA A 94 -6.04 -1.97 14.96
N ALA A 95 -4.92 -1.41 14.49
CA ALA A 95 -4.93 -0.33 13.50
C ALA A 95 -5.56 -0.78 12.17
N LEU A 96 -5.22 -1.99 11.70
CA LEU A 96 -5.77 -2.61 10.49
C LEU A 96 -7.27 -2.87 10.61
N ALA A 97 -7.73 -3.44 11.73
CA ALA A 97 -9.15 -3.64 12.00
C ALA A 97 -9.91 -2.31 12.02
N GLY A 98 -9.33 -1.26 12.60
CA GLY A 98 -9.90 0.10 12.55
C GLY A 98 -9.93 0.72 11.15
N ALA A 99 -9.05 0.29 10.24
CA ALA A 99 -9.02 0.76 8.86
C ALA A 99 -10.03 -0.01 7.97
N LEU A 100 -10.07 -1.34 8.11
CA LEU A 100 -10.98 -2.24 7.37
C LEU A 100 -12.45 -2.12 7.83
N GLY A 101 -12.67 -1.73 9.09
CA GLY A 101 -13.99 -1.75 9.72
C GLY A 101 -14.31 -3.11 10.33
N ALA A 102 -15.43 -3.17 11.06
CA ALA A 102 -15.75 -4.34 11.89
C ALA A 102 -16.09 -5.61 11.11
N ARG A 103 -16.65 -5.48 9.90
CA ARG A 103 -17.10 -6.60 9.05
C ARG A 103 -16.99 -6.25 7.57
N PRO A 104 -15.77 -6.21 7.00
CA PRO A 104 -15.60 -6.07 5.56
C PRO A 104 -16.27 -7.25 4.84
N SER A 105 -16.90 -6.99 3.70
CA SER A 105 -17.51 -8.02 2.85
C SER A 105 -16.45 -8.91 2.17
N GLU A 106 -15.26 -8.34 1.94
CA GLU A 106 -14.09 -8.97 1.34
C GLU A 106 -12.84 -8.11 1.64
N ILE A 107 -11.67 -8.74 1.61
CA ILE A 107 -10.37 -8.05 1.79
C ILE A 107 -9.50 -8.37 0.59
N TRP A 108 -9.08 -7.33 -0.14
CA TRP A 108 -8.19 -7.50 -1.29
C TRP A 108 -6.75 -7.26 -0.89
N VAL A 109 -5.84 -8.15 -1.28
CA VAL A 109 -4.42 -8.08 -0.94
C VAL A 109 -3.57 -8.39 -2.17
N GLU A 110 -2.28 -8.09 -2.11
CA GLU A 110 -1.33 -8.58 -3.12
C GLU A 110 -0.96 -10.04 -2.78
N ARG A 111 -1.74 -10.99 -3.30
CA ARG A 111 -1.77 -12.38 -2.77
C ARG A 111 -0.42 -13.10 -2.79
N ASN A 112 0.47 -12.72 -3.72
CA ASN A 112 1.78 -13.33 -3.89
C ASN A 112 2.89 -12.66 -3.08
N THR A 113 2.67 -11.44 -2.58
CA THR A 113 3.68 -10.64 -1.86
C THR A 113 3.28 -10.29 -0.43
N ILE A 114 2.03 -10.58 -0.02
CA ILE A 114 1.56 -10.39 1.35
C ILE A 114 2.45 -11.15 2.36
N PRO A 115 2.97 -10.48 3.40
CA PRO A 115 3.72 -11.16 4.47
C PRO A 115 2.87 -12.20 5.21
N ALA A 116 3.47 -13.34 5.53
CA ALA A 116 2.78 -14.44 6.22
C ALA A 116 2.15 -14.00 7.55
N ILE A 117 2.78 -13.09 8.29
CA ILE A 117 2.24 -12.56 9.55
C ILE A 117 0.91 -11.81 9.34
N VAL A 118 0.82 -11.00 8.28
CA VAL A 118 -0.40 -10.27 7.93
C VAL A 118 -1.46 -11.26 7.44
N ARG A 119 -1.06 -12.21 6.59
CA ARG A 119 -1.99 -13.23 6.07
C ARG A 119 -2.61 -14.07 7.19
N ASN A 120 -1.79 -14.59 8.10
CA ASN A 120 -2.25 -15.39 9.22
C ASN A 120 -3.18 -14.58 10.13
N HIS A 121 -2.84 -13.32 10.41
CA HIS A 121 -3.71 -12.44 11.19
C HIS A 121 -5.07 -12.20 10.53
N LEU A 122 -5.11 -12.04 9.20
CA LEU A 122 -6.37 -11.95 8.46
C LEU A 122 -7.19 -13.23 8.57
N ASP A 123 -6.57 -14.40 8.36
CA ASP A 123 -7.24 -15.70 8.46
C ASP A 123 -7.80 -15.95 9.89
N GLU A 124 -7.08 -15.52 10.93
CA GLU A 124 -7.46 -15.69 12.35
C GLU A 124 -8.55 -14.71 12.82
N ASN A 125 -8.53 -13.44 12.36
CA ASN A 125 -9.40 -12.39 12.89
C ASN A 125 -10.57 -12.04 11.96
N PHE A 126 -10.52 -12.47 10.70
CA PHE A 126 -11.55 -12.26 9.67
C PHE A 126 -11.95 -13.58 9.01
N THR A 127 -12.24 -14.60 9.83
CA THR A 127 -12.41 -16.01 9.42
C THR A 127 -13.46 -16.27 8.33
N ASP A 128 -14.48 -15.42 8.22
CA ASP A 128 -15.55 -15.54 7.21
C ASP A 128 -15.44 -14.51 6.07
N VAL A 129 -14.34 -13.76 6.01
CA VAL A 129 -14.15 -12.71 5.01
C VAL A 129 -13.28 -13.25 3.86
N PRO A 130 -13.79 -13.27 2.62
CA PRO A 130 -13.02 -13.68 1.45
C PRO A 130 -11.77 -12.82 1.24
N ILE A 131 -10.61 -13.46 1.12
CA ILE A 131 -9.35 -12.82 0.72
C ILE A 131 -9.15 -12.95 -0.79
N LYS A 132 -9.18 -11.81 -1.49
CA LYS A 132 -9.06 -11.69 -2.95
C LYS A 132 -7.75 -11.03 -3.38
N ASP A 133 -7.43 -11.07 -4.66
CA ASP A 133 -6.13 -10.61 -5.20
C ASP A 133 -6.26 -9.31 -6.00
N ILE A 134 -5.68 -8.21 -5.49
CA ILE A 134 -5.68 -6.90 -6.15
C ILE A 134 -4.61 -6.78 -7.25
N SER A 135 -3.65 -7.71 -7.29
CA SER A 135 -2.45 -7.63 -8.12
C SER A 135 -2.77 -7.51 -9.61
N VAL A 136 -3.87 -8.11 -10.07
CA VAL A 136 -4.30 -8.03 -11.48
C VAL A 136 -4.71 -6.61 -11.86
N ILE A 137 -5.48 -5.93 -10.99
CA ILE A 137 -5.93 -4.55 -11.23
C ILE A 137 -4.75 -3.59 -11.16
N LEU A 138 -3.91 -3.74 -10.13
CA LEU A 138 -2.72 -2.91 -9.94
C LEU A 138 -1.67 -3.13 -11.04
N GLY A 139 -1.46 -4.38 -11.47
CA GLY A 139 -0.54 -4.75 -12.53
C GLY A 139 -0.92 -4.12 -13.88
N ALA A 140 -2.20 -4.07 -14.21
CA ALA A 140 -2.69 -3.42 -15.44
C ALA A 140 -2.35 -1.92 -15.48
N MET A 141 -2.32 -1.24 -14.32
CA MET A 141 -1.92 0.16 -14.24
C MET A 141 -0.43 0.37 -14.53
N ARG A 142 0.43 -0.56 -14.09
CA ARG A 142 1.90 -0.46 -14.25
C ARG A 142 2.39 -0.65 -15.69
N ILE A 143 1.54 -1.19 -16.57
CA ILE A 143 1.83 -1.35 -18.00
C ILE A 143 1.72 -0.01 -18.73
N VAL A 144 0.79 0.86 -18.30
CA VAL A 144 0.58 2.17 -18.91
C VAL A 144 1.49 3.18 -18.22
N LYS A 145 2.64 3.47 -18.85
CA LYS A 145 3.62 4.41 -18.33
C LYS A 145 3.16 5.86 -18.45
N SER A 146 3.26 6.62 -17.37
CA SER A 146 3.00 8.06 -17.43
C SER A 146 4.15 8.80 -18.14
N PRO A 147 3.90 10.01 -18.69
CA PRO A 147 4.98 10.82 -19.28
C PRO A 147 6.16 11.06 -18.33
N PHE A 148 5.89 11.14 -17.02
CA PHE A 148 6.93 11.26 -15.99
C PHE A 148 7.81 10.02 -15.91
N GLU A 149 7.22 8.81 -15.92
CA GLU A 149 7.98 7.56 -15.94
C GLU A 149 8.83 7.43 -17.22
N ILE A 150 8.30 7.88 -18.37
CA ILE A 150 9.03 7.85 -19.64
C ILE A 150 10.24 8.78 -19.59
N THR A 151 10.13 9.97 -18.98
CA THR A 151 11.26 10.89 -18.81
C THR A 151 12.33 10.29 -17.90
N GLY A 152 11.95 9.72 -16.74
CA GLY A 152 12.89 9.05 -15.84
C GLY A 152 13.59 7.86 -16.51
N MET A 153 12.89 7.07 -17.33
CA MET A 153 13.48 5.97 -18.10
C MET A 153 14.50 6.47 -19.14
N LYS A 154 14.26 7.62 -19.77
CA LYS A 154 15.21 8.24 -20.73
C LYS A 154 16.48 8.73 -20.04
N GLU A 155 16.34 9.32 -18.84
CA GLU A 155 17.47 9.77 -18.02
C GLU A 155 18.31 8.60 -17.49
N ALA A 156 17.66 7.51 -17.03
CA ALA A 156 18.37 6.29 -16.65
C ALA A 156 19.10 5.65 -17.84
N GLY A 157 18.47 5.64 -19.03
CA GLY A 157 19.07 5.13 -20.26
C GLY A 157 20.23 5.96 -20.79
N SER A 158 20.29 7.27 -20.50
CA SER A 158 21.42 8.13 -20.88
C SER A 158 22.60 7.99 -19.91
N CYS A 159 22.35 7.84 -18.61
CA CYS A 159 23.40 7.54 -17.63
C CYS A 159 24.12 6.21 -17.94
N GLN A 160 23.40 5.20 -18.44
CA GLN A 160 23.99 3.91 -18.77
C GLN A 160 24.88 3.93 -20.03
N LYS A 161 24.69 4.91 -20.94
CA LYS A 161 25.55 5.12 -22.11
C LYS A 161 26.84 5.90 -21.79
N ASN A 162 26.88 6.63 -20.68
CA ASN A 162 28.06 7.39 -20.24
C ASN A 162 29.02 6.55 -19.37
N LEU A 163 28.68 5.29 -19.11
CA LEU A 163 29.47 4.31 -18.35
C LEU A 163 30.02 3.18 -19.24
N SER A 164 29.88 3.28 -20.57
CA SER A 164 30.38 2.33 -21.57
C SER A 164 31.50 2.93 -22.42
#